data_AF-A0A968EXH5-F1
#
_entry.id   AF-A0A968EXH5-F1
#
_cell.length_a   1.000
_cell.length_b   1.000
_cell.length_c   1.000
_cell.angle_alpha   90.00
_cell.angle_beta   90.00
_cell.angle_gamma   90.00
#
_symmetry.space_group_name_H-M   'P 1'
#
loop_
_entity.id
_entity.type
_entity.pdbx_description
1 polymer ?
#
loop_
_entity_poly.entity_id
_entity_poly.type
_entity_poly.pdbx_seq_one_letter_code
_entity_poly.pdbx_strand_id
1 'polypeptide(L)' 'VYVAEADEFDEFLVAPKAEALAQIAQQADAAAILVPSSPEGKEIAARVAVKLGSGIITDAV' A
#
# COMPACT_ATOMS: atom_id res chain seq x y z
N VAL A 1 -13.59 -5.66 -6.23
CA VAL A 1 -12.90 -6.06 -4.98
C VAL A 1 -11.71 -6.89 -5.40
N TYR A 2 -10.50 -6.50 -5.01
CA TYR A 2 -9.27 -7.25 -5.25
C TYR A 2 -8.94 -8.08 -4.02
N VAL A 3 -8.43 -9.29 -4.22
CA VAL A 3 -8.04 -10.20 -3.14
C VAL A 3 -6.60 -10.63 -3.41
N ALA A 4 -5.75 -10.52 -2.39
CA ALA A 4 -4.39 -11.05 -2.40
C ALA A 4 -4.27 -12.01 -1.22
N GLU A 5 -3.85 -13.25 -1.49
CA GLU A 5 -3.63 -14.30 -0.51
C GLU A 5 -2.17 -14.72 -0.57
N ALA A 6 -1.48 -14.72 0.56
CA ALA A 6 -0.07 -15.06 0.68
C ALA A 6 0.24 -15.32 2.17
N ASP A 7 0.98 -16.39 2.48
CA ASP A 7 1.38 -16.71 3.86
C ASP A 7 2.27 -15.58 4.44
N GLU A 8 3.01 -14.89 3.57
CA GLU A 8 3.88 -13.77 3.90
C GLU A 8 3.15 -12.59 4.55
N PHE A 9 1.83 -12.46 4.39
CA PHE A 9 1.05 -11.42 5.07
C PHE A 9 0.96 -11.62 6.58
N ASP A 10 1.11 -12.86 7.04
CA ASP A 10 1.15 -13.21 8.45
C ASP A 10 2.59 -13.25 8.99
N GLU A 11 3.56 -13.59 8.14
CA GLU A 11 4.97 -13.72 8.53
C GLU A 11 5.71 -12.37 8.59
N PHE A 12 5.28 -11.39 7.78
CA PHE A 12 5.95 -10.09 7.68
C PHE A 12 4.98 -8.92 7.86
N LEU A 13 5.45 -7.87 8.53
CA LEU A 13 4.59 -6.76 8.92
C LEU A 13 4.07 -5.95 7.73
N VAL A 14 4.98 -5.43 6.89
CA VAL A 14 4.67 -4.32 5.96
C VAL A 14 5.05 -4.61 4.51
N ALA A 15 6.22 -5.19 4.27
CA ALA A 15 6.78 -5.26 2.91
C ALA A 15 5.87 -6.02 1.92
N PRO A 16 5.32 -7.21 2.25
CA PRO A 16 4.43 -7.91 1.32
C PRO A 16 3.14 -7.15 1.05
N LYS A 17 2.57 -6.50 2.07
CA LYS A 17 1.35 -5.69 1.92
C LYS A 17 1.55 -4.50 0.99
N ALA A 18 2.70 -3.82 1.11
CA ALA A 18 3.07 -2.72 0.21
C ALA A 18 3.28 -3.21 -1.23
N GLU A 19 3.88 -4.39 -1.41
CA GLU A 19 4.06 -5.00 -2.73
C GLU A 19 2.71 -5.32 -3.39
N ALA A 20 1.83 -6.01 -2.67
CA ALA A 20 0.50 -6.37 -3.16
C ALA A 20 -0.32 -5.12 -3.52
N LEU A 21 -0.29 -4.10 -2.67
CA LEU A 21 -1.02 -2.85 -2.92
C LEU A 21 -0.49 -2.09 -4.15
N ALA A 22 0.83 -2.06 -4.36
CA ALA A 22 1.42 -1.44 -5.54
C ALA A 22 1.04 -2.19 -6.84
N GLN A 23 1.05 -3.52 -6.82
CA GLN A 23 0.63 -4.34 -7.96
C GLN A 23 -0.86 -4.14 -8.28
N ILE A 24 -1.73 -4.14 -7.27
CA ILE A 24 -3.16 -3.88 -7.43
C ILE A 24 -3.38 -2.48 -8.00
N ALA A 25 -2.67 -1.46 -7.49
CA ALA A 25 -2.81 -0.09 -7.98
C ALA A 25 -2.44 0.04 -9.46
N GLN A 26 -1.38 -0.62 -9.91
CA GLN A 26 -1.00 -0.68 -11.32
C GLN A 26 -2.03 -1.45 -12.16
N GLN A 27 -2.51 -2.60 -11.68
CA GLN A 27 -3.51 -3.42 -12.38
C GLN A 27 -4.85 -2.68 -12.53
N ALA A 28 -5.23 -1.91 -11.52
CA ALA A 28 -6.47 -1.16 -11.48
C ALA A 28 -6.40 0.21 -12.16
N ASP A 29 -5.21 0.65 -12.62
CA ASP A 29 -4.95 2.03 -13.06
C ASP A 29 -5.47 3.06 -12.04
N ALA A 30 -5.14 2.84 -10.76
CA ALA A 30 -5.72 3.59 -9.66
C ALA A 30 -5.24 5.05 -9.66
N ALA A 31 -6.17 6.00 -9.73
CA ALA A 31 -5.87 7.43 -9.67
C ALA A 31 -5.40 7.90 -8.27
N ALA A 32 -5.81 7.21 -7.21
CA ALA A 32 -5.41 7.49 -5.83
C ALA A 32 -5.56 6.24 -4.95
N ILE A 33 -4.83 6.21 -3.84
CA ILE A 33 -4.90 5.16 -2.83
C ILE A 33 -5.13 5.83 -1.49
N LEU A 34 -6.18 5.41 -0.77
CA LEU A 34 -6.48 5.88 0.57
C LEU A 34 -6.10 4.79 1.58
N VAL A 35 -5.29 5.16 2.56
CA VAL A 35 -4.84 4.26 3.63
C VAL A 35 -5.10 4.94 4.98
N PRO A 36 -5.59 4.22 6.00
CA PRO A 36 -5.71 4.78 7.35
C PRO A 36 -4.35 5.31 7.85
N SER A 37 -4.37 6.47 8.52
CA SER A 37 -3.17 7.13 9.04
C SER A 37 -2.63 6.48 10.33
N SER A 38 -2.58 5.15 10.38
CA SER A 38 -1.96 4.37 11.47
C SER A 38 -0.44 4.25 11.26
N PRO A 39 0.33 3.84 12.29
CA PRO A 39 1.77 3.62 12.13
C PRO A 39 2.10 2.64 10.97
N GLU A 40 1.41 1.51 10.91
CA GLU A 40 1.56 0.53 9.82
C GLU A 40 1.11 1.10 8.47
N GLY A 41 -0.05 1.76 8.43
CA GLY A 41 -0.60 2.34 7.21
C GLY A 41 0.31 3.40 6.59
N LYS A 42 0.94 4.24 7.42
CA LYS A 42 1.94 5.23 6.98
C LYS A 42 3.18 4.56 6.37
N GLU A 43 3.65 3.46 6.96
CA GLU A 43 4.79 2.73 6.42
C GLU A 43 4.46 2.05 5.08
N ILE A 44 3.29 1.41 4.98
CA ILE A 44 2.79 0.83 3.72
C ILE A 44 2.69 1.91 2.65
N ALA A 45 2.01 3.02 2.95
CA ALA A 45 1.78 4.11 2.01
C ALA A 45 3.10 4.74 1.52
N ALA A 46 4.08 4.93 2.41
CA ALA A 46 5.38 5.47 2.04
C ALA A 46 6.13 4.54 1.07
N ARG A 47 6.13 3.23 1.33
CA ARG A 47 6.77 2.24 0.45
C ARG A 47 6.07 2.13 -0.90
N VAL A 48 4.73 2.16 -0.92
CA VAL A 48 3.94 2.17 -2.15
C VAL A 48 4.22 3.42 -2.97
N ALA A 49 4.27 4.59 -2.33
CA ALA A 49 4.54 5.85 -3.02
C ALA A 49 5.91 5.82 -3.73
N VAL A 50 6.95 5.33 -3.06
CA VAL A 50 8.27 5.13 -3.68
C VAL A 50 8.20 4.18 -4.86
N LYS A 51 7.52 3.04 -4.71
CA LYS A 51 7.42 2.00 -5.75
C LYS A 51 6.63 2.46 -6.99
N LEU A 52 5.63 3.32 -6.80
CA LEU A 52 4.82 3.89 -7.88
C LEU A 52 5.38 5.21 -8.41
N GLY A 53 6.46 5.75 -7.84
CA GLY A 53 6.99 7.07 -8.20
C GLY A 53 6.00 8.20 -7.91
N SER A 54 5.15 8.05 -6.90
CA SER A 54 4.10 9.00 -6.55
C SER A 54 4.42 9.80 -5.29
N GLY A 55 3.61 10.84 -5.03
CA GLY A 55 3.61 11.55 -3.75
C GLY A 55 2.83 10.80 -2.66
N ILE A 56 2.99 11.25 -1.42
CA ILE A 56 2.20 10.82 -0.26
C ILE A 56 1.75 12.04 0.54
N ILE A 57 0.49 12.03 0.99
CA ILE A 57 -0.07 12.96 1.97
C ILE A 57 -0.38 12.14 3.22
N THR A 58 0.06 12.61 4.39
CA THR A 58 -0.17 11.94 5.68
C THR A 58 -1.05 12.80 6.57
N ASP A 59 -1.85 12.17 7.44
CA ASP A 59 -2.75 12.84 8.40
C ASP A 59 -3.71 13.87 7.74
N ALA A 60 -4.25 13.52 6.56
CA ALA A 60 -5.24 14.32 5.86
C ALA A 60 -6.56 14.44 6.66
N VAL A 61 -7.17 15.62 6.64
CA VAL A 61 -8.44 15.97 7.31
C VAL A 61 -9.49 16.45 6.32
#